data_AF-X1BFD4-F1
#
_entry.id   AF-X1BFD4-F1
#
_cell.length_a   1.000
_cell.length_b   1.000
_cell.length_c   1.000
_cell.angle_alpha   90.00
_cell.angle_beta   90.00
_cell.angle_gamma   90.00
#
_symmetry.space_group_name_H-M   'P 1'
#
loop_
_entity.id
_entity.type
_entity.pdbx_description
1 polymer ?
#
loop_
_entity_poly.entity_id
_entity_poly.type
_entity_poly.pdbx_seq_one_letter_code
_entity_poly.pdbx_strand_id
1 'polypeptide(L)'
;MKARRKTGLVFFPAFDWAISETHPEREERLLYTQDQVFEEGILDIEGLVELNPDLATTKDVERVHFCVPGVEAVLTESHYIAAGGCKTVAEAVLEGKVDCGFALVRPPGHHAMRSVHGARGFCNINIEAVMVEQELGMLQFDRRKDSRYFCQSREGILDCGMRIADWGLMVSSYGFISYFNLKSSIVNPLERFVP
;
A
#
# COMPACT_ATOMS: atom_id res chain seq x y z
N MET A 1 11.21 -22.22 6.96
CA MET A 1 10.66 -21.35 8.03
C MET A 1 9.15 -21.32 7.85
N LYS A 2 8.33 -21.17 8.89
CA LYS A 2 6.85 -21.23 8.79
C LYS A 2 6.20 -20.00 9.42
N ALA A 3 5.24 -19.41 8.72
CA ALA A 3 4.42 -18.32 9.23
C ALA A 3 3.38 -18.84 10.22
N ARG A 4 3.14 -18.09 11.31
CA ARG A 4 2.10 -18.43 12.30
C ARG A 4 0.68 -18.32 11.74
N ARG A 5 0.49 -17.49 10.73
CA ARG A 5 -0.77 -17.25 10.03
C ARG A 5 -0.55 -17.35 8.53
N LYS A 6 -1.59 -17.76 7.80
CA LYS A 6 -1.57 -17.74 6.34
C LYS A 6 -1.51 -16.28 5.88
N THR A 7 -0.39 -15.88 5.29
CA THR A 7 -0.08 -14.47 5.03
C THR A 7 -0.04 -14.20 3.52
N GLY A 8 -0.88 -13.29 3.03
CA GLY A 8 -0.82 -12.82 1.66
C GLY A 8 0.32 -11.83 1.44
N LEU A 9 0.99 -11.90 0.30
CA LEU A 9 2.02 -10.94 -0.08
C LEU A 9 1.81 -10.50 -1.52
N VAL A 10 1.59 -9.20 -1.73
CA VAL A 10 1.84 -8.57 -3.03
C VAL A 10 3.24 -7.96 -2.98
N PHE A 11 4.07 -8.35 -3.94
CA PHE A 11 5.40 -7.80 -4.15
C PHE A 11 5.47 -7.17 -5.55
N PHE A 12 5.48 -5.84 -5.61
CA PHE A 12 5.55 -5.10 -6.87
C PHE A 12 6.62 -4.01 -6.81
N PRO A 13 7.86 -4.33 -7.25
CA PRO A 13 8.90 -3.35 -7.44
C PRO A 13 8.71 -2.63 -8.80
N ALA A 14 8.20 -1.40 -8.76
CA ALA A 14 8.13 -0.55 -9.94
C ALA A 14 9.51 0.03 -10.31
N PHE A 15 10.32 -0.75 -11.03
CA PHE A 15 11.65 -0.34 -11.49
C PHE A 15 11.60 0.83 -12.49
N ASP A 16 10.50 0.96 -13.22
CA ASP A 16 10.23 2.00 -14.20
C ASP A 16 9.90 3.36 -13.58
N TRP A 17 9.60 3.42 -12.28
CA TRP A 17 9.26 4.67 -11.61
C TRP A 17 10.49 5.32 -10.99
N ALA A 18 10.99 6.38 -11.63
CA ALA A 18 12.02 7.28 -11.12
C ALA A 18 11.55 8.74 -11.23
N ILE A 19 11.70 9.50 -10.14
CA ILE A 19 11.31 10.93 -10.13
C ILE A 19 12.31 11.78 -10.93
N SER A 20 13.61 11.50 -10.77
CA SER A 20 14.71 12.06 -11.59
C SER A 20 15.99 11.24 -11.37
N GLU A 21 16.97 11.34 -12.28
CA GLU A 21 18.21 10.55 -12.23
C GLU A 21 19.04 10.72 -10.93
N THR A 22 18.99 11.90 -10.31
CA THR A 22 19.72 12.20 -9.06
C THR A 22 18.88 12.06 -7.79
N HIS A 23 17.65 11.56 -7.91
CA HIS A 23 16.70 11.51 -6.80
C HIS A 23 17.05 10.37 -5.81
N PRO A 24 16.94 10.56 -4.48
CA PRO A 24 17.28 9.52 -3.48
C PRO A 24 16.35 8.29 -3.49
N GLU A 25 15.22 8.41 -4.18
CA GLU A 25 14.25 7.37 -4.47
C GLU A 25 14.58 6.85 -5.88
N ARG A 26 15.46 5.85 -5.94
CA ARG A 26 16.14 5.36 -7.15
C ARG A 26 15.94 3.86 -7.34
N GLU A 27 16.09 3.38 -8.56
CA GLU A 27 15.87 1.98 -8.96
C GLU A 27 16.77 1.01 -8.18
N GLU A 28 18.01 1.41 -7.90
CA GLU A 28 18.99 0.55 -7.23
C GLU A 28 18.54 0.18 -5.81
N ARG A 29 17.80 1.07 -5.13
CA ARG A 29 17.24 0.75 -3.81
C ARG A 29 16.17 -0.35 -3.87
N LEU A 30 15.47 -0.50 -5.00
CA LEU A 30 14.53 -1.60 -5.23
C LEU A 30 15.24 -2.90 -5.51
N LEU A 31 16.28 -2.86 -6.34
CA LEU A 31 17.06 -4.05 -6.68
C LEU A 31 17.63 -4.68 -5.40
N TYR A 32 18.20 -3.88 -4.50
CA TYR A 32 18.62 -4.38 -3.18
C TYR A 32 17.47 -5.02 -2.37
N THR A 33 16.24 -4.50 -2.51
CA THR A 33 15.06 -5.07 -1.81
C THR A 33 14.55 -6.34 -2.41
N GLN A 34 14.56 -6.42 -3.73
CA GLN A 34 14.26 -7.65 -4.41
C GLN A 34 15.31 -8.72 -4.07
N ASP A 35 16.59 -8.41 -4.26
CA ASP A 35 17.69 -9.33 -3.99
C ASP A 35 17.64 -9.85 -2.57
N GLN A 36 17.48 -8.98 -1.57
CA GLN A 36 17.42 -9.42 -0.18
C GLN A 36 16.14 -10.20 0.18
N VAL A 37 14.99 -9.92 -0.45
CA VAL A 37 13.76 -10.73 -0.28
C VAL A 37 13.99 -12.16 -0.80
N PHE A 38 14.67 -12.29 -1.94
CA PHE A 38 15.03 -13.58 -2.53
C PHE A 38 16.13 -14.30 -1.72
N GLU A 39 17.23 -13.62 -1.39
CA GLU A 39 18.36 -14.19 -0.65
C GLU A 39 17.98 -14.67 0.75
N GLU A 40 17.10 -13.96 1.44
CA GLU A 40 16.61 -14.34 2.78
C GLU A 40 15.56 -15.46 2.75
N GLY A 41 15.14 -15.90 1.55
CA GLY A 41 14.13 -16.94 1.34
C GLY A 41 12.77 -16.54 1.91
N ILE A 42 12.40 -15.25 1.82
CA ILE A 42 11.12 -14.77 2.36
C ILE A 42 9.96 -15.43 1.62
N LEU A 43 10.07 -15.55 0.29
CA LEU A 43 9.05 -16.19 -0.55
C LEU A 43 8.90 -17.69 -0.26
N ASP A 44 9.94 -18.33 0.31
CA ASP A 44 9.94 -19.75 0.67
C ASP A 44 9.36 -20.02 2.08
N ILE A 45 8.83 -19.01 2.77
CA ILE A 45 8.22 -19.19 4.10
C ILE A 45 6.91 -19.98 3.94
N GLU A 46 6.83 -21.15 4.58
CA GLU A 46 5.61 -21.97 4.59
C GLU A 46 4.45 -21.18 5.22
N GLY A 47 3.33 -21.06 4.49
CA GLY A 47 2.18 -20.26 4.90
C GLY A 47 2.15 -18.85 4.31
N LEU A 48 3.18 -18.44 3.58
CA LEU A 48 3.12 -17.27 2.71
C LEU A 48 2.37 -17.62 1.41
N VAL A 49 1.55 -16.70 0.93
CA VAL A 49 0.82 -16.82 -0.33
C VAL A 49 1.12 -15.59 -1.17
N GLU A 50 1.83 -15.78 -2.26
CA GLU A 50 2.07 -14.72 -3.23
C GLU A 50 0.79 -14.40 -4.00
N LEU A 51 0.49 -13.11 -4.13
CA LEU A 51 -0.68 -12.58 -4.81
C LEU A 51 -0.21 -11.68 -5.95
N ASN A 52 -0.82 -11.84 -7.12
CA ASN A 52 -0.58 -10.94 -8.25
C ASN A 52 -1.40 -9.66 -8.05
N PRO A 53 -0.80 -8.46 -8.14
CA PRO A 53 -1.54 -7.23 -8.01
C PRO A 53 -2.54 -7.08 -9.17
N ASP A 54 -3.75 -6.66 -8.84
CA ASP A 54 -4.68 -6.13 -9.82
C ASP A 54 -4.35 -4.66 -10.12
N LEU A 55 -5.01 -4.07 -11.12
CA LEU A 55 -4.92 -2.65 -11.41
C LEU A 55 -6.02 -1.87 -10.67
N ALA A 56 -5.64 -0.76 -10.05
CA ALA A 56 -6.62 0.27 -9.74
C ALA A 56 -7.06 0.98 -11.03
N THR A 57 -8.31 1.41 -11.09
CA THR A 57 -8.85 2.21 -12.19
C THR A 57 -8.79 3.70 -11.88
N THR A 58 -8.88 4.54 -12.91
CA THR A 58 -9.04 6.00 -12.73
C THR A 58 -10.19 6.34 -11.78
N LYS A 59 -11.32 5.63 -11.88
CA LYS A 59 -12.48 5.83 -11.01
C LYS A 59 -12.17 5.56 -9.53
N ASP A 60 -11.31 4.59 -9.26
CA ASP A 60 -10.91 4.26 -7.89
C ASP A 60 -10.08 5.40 -7.29
N VAL A 61 -9.22 5.99 -8.10
CA VAL A 61 -8.43 7.17 -7.71
C VAL A 61 -9.32 8.39 -7.52
N GLU A 62 -10.25 8.67 -8.43
CA GLU A 62 -11.13 9.85 -8.38
C GLU A 62 -12.08 9.87 -7.18
N ARG A 63 -12.45 8.70 -6.64
CA ARG A 63 -13.22 8.62 -5.39
C ARG A 63 -12.45 9.22 -4.21
N VAL A 64 -11.12 9.14 -4.26
CA VAL A 64 -10.21 9.53 -3.18
C VAL A 64 -9.51 10.85 -3.46
N HIS A 65 -9.20 11.17 -4.72
CA HIS A 65 -8.37 12.30 -5.10
C HIS A 65 -9.03 13.20 -6.15
N PHE A 66 -8.83 14.51 -5.99
CA PHE A 66 -9.05 15.51 -7.02
C PHE A 66 -7.69 15.84 -7.65
N CYS A 67 -7.38 15.18 -8.76
CA CYS A 67 -6.14 15.39 -9.49
C CYS A 67 -6.27 16.56 -10.48
N VAL A 68 -5.30 17.46 -10.48
CA VAL A 68 -5.27 18.64 -11.35
C VAL A 68 -3.98 18.61 -12.17
N PRO A 69 -4.05 18.68 -13.53
CA PRO A 69 -5.24 18.91 -14.35
C PRO A 69 -6.13 17.68 -14.62
N GLY A 70 -5.70 16.49 -14.23
CA GLY A 70 -6.42 15.23 -14.38
C GLY A 70 -5.60 14.08 -13.80
N VAL A 71 -6.19 12.89 -13.64
CA VAL A 71 -5.49 11.75 -13.03
C VAL A 71 -4.32 11.30 -13.90
N GLU A 72 -4.51 11.24 -15.21
CA GLU A 72 -3.51 10.82 -16.20
C GLU A 72 -2.30 11.76 -16.23
N ALA A 73 -2.46 13.01 -15.79
CA ALA A 73 -1.37 13.98 -15.74
C ALA A 73 -0.46 13.81 -14.52
N VAL A 74 -0.92 13.10 -13.48
CA VAL A 74 -0.17 12.93 -12.22
C VAL A 74 0.07 11.47 -11.84
N LEU A 75 -0.51 10.49 -12.54
CA LEU A 75 -0.27 9.06 -12.30
C LEU A 75 0.43 8.41 -13.49
N THR A 76 1.25 7.42 -13.17
CA THR A 76 1.83 6.44 -14.09
C THR A 76 1.18 5.07 -13.86
N GLU A 77 1.45 4.11 -14.75
CA GLU A 77 1.01 2.72 -14.58
C GLU A 77 1.41 2.14 -13.22
N SER A 78 2.63 2.44 -12.76
CA SER A 78 3.14 2.03 -11.46
C SER A 78 2.26 2.47 -10.28
N HIS A 79 1.62 3.65 -10.37
CA HIS A 79 0.70 4.13 -9.32
C HIS A 79 -0.58 3.29 -9.28
N TYR A 80 -1.10 2.90 -10.45
CA TYR A 80 -2.29 2.05 -10.54
C TYR A 80 -2.00 0.64 -10.03
N ILE A 81 -0.83 0.09 -10.34
CA ILE A 81 -0.41 -1.22 -9.84
C ILE A 81 -0.17 -1.18 -8.32
N ALA A 82 0.45 -0.12 -7.80
CA ALA A 82 0.67 0.02 -6.35
C ALA A 82 -0.66 0.07 -5.57
N ALA A 83 -1.61 0.88 -6.04
CA ALA A 83 -2.95 0.96 -5.45
C ALA A 83 -3.73 -0.35 -5.59
N GLY A 84 -3.69 -0.98 -6.76
CA GLY A 84 -4.35 -2.26 -6.99
C GLY A 84 -3.72 -3.41 -6.22
N GLY A 85 -2.41 -3.37 -5.97
CA GLY A 85 -1.71 -4.30 -5.08
C GLY A 85 -2.22 -4.22 -3.64
N CYS A 86 -2.42 -3.01 -3.10
CA CYS A 86 -3.06 -2.85 -1.78
C CYS A 86 -4.48 -3.44 -1.78
N LYS A 87 -5.28 -3.16 -2.81
CA LYS A 87 -6.64 -3.69 -3.00
C LYS A 87 -6.65 -5.22 -3.00
N THR A 88 -5.77 -5.87 -3.78
CA THR A 88 -5.66 -7.33 -3.86
C THR A 88 -5.38 -7.97 -2.51
N VAL A 89 -4.47 -7.41 -1.71
CA VAL A 89 -4.17 -7.96 -0.38
C VAL A 89 -5.37 -7.79 0.55
N ALA A 90 -6.04 -6.64 0.51
CA ALA A 90 -7.23 -6.38 1.32
C ALA A 90 -8.37 -7.33 0.97
N GLU A 91 -8.69 -7.49 -0.31
CA GLU A 91 -9.70 -8.42 -0.80
C GLU A 91 -9.40 -9.85 -0.32
N ALA A 92 -8.15 -10.31 -0.45
CA ALA A 92 -7.77 -11.65 0.00
C ALA A 92 -7.95 -11.87 1.51
N VAL A 93 -7.72 -10.85 2.34
CA VAL A 93 -7.99 -10.89 3.78
C VAL A 93 -9.49 -10.87 4.07
N LEU A 94 -10.23 -9.95 3.46
CA LEU A 94 -11.67 -9.78 3.70
C LEU A 94 -12.48 -11.00 3.27
N GLU A 95 -12.05 -11.68 2.22
CA GLU A 95 -12.66 -12.94 1.75
C GLU A 95 -12.19 -14.18 2.54
N GLY A 96 -11.27 -14.03 3.50
CA GLY A 96 -10.72 -15.13 4.29
C GLY A 96 -9.82 -16.08 3.49
N LYS A 97 -9.29 -15.66 2.34
CA LYS A 97 -8.32 -16.45 1.56
C LYS A 97 -6.98 -16.53 2.28
N VAL A 98 -6.62 -15.49 3.02
CA VAL A 98 -5.47 -15.37 3.93
C VAL A 98 -5.91 -14.73 5.24
N ASP A 99 -5.18 -14.97 6.32
CA ASP A 99 -5.51 -14.44 7.66
C ASP A 99 -5.01 -13.00 7.87
N CYS A 100 -3.99 -12.61 7.11
CA CYS A 100 -3.37 -11.29 7.11
C CYS A 100 -2.58 -11.07 5.82
N GLY A 101 -2.09 -9.85 5.57
CA GLY A 101 -1.29 -9.63 4.38
C GLY A 101 -0.46 -8.36 4.33
N PHE A 102 0.51 -8.36 3.42
CA PHE A 102 1.46 -7.29 3.19
C PHE A 102 1.43 -6.86 1.73
N ALA A 103 1.33 -5.55 1.49
CA ALA A 103 1.57 -4.97 0.18
C ALA A 103 2.92 -4.26 0.20
N LEU A 104 3.92 -4.87 -0.45
CA LEU A 104 5.22 -4.28 -0.73
C LEU A 104 5.16 -3.67 -2.12
N VAL A 105 4.86 -2.38 -2.18
CA VAL A 105 4.53 -1.68 -3.42
C VAL A 105 5.26 -0.35 -3.52
N ARG A 106 5.52 0.09 -4.75
CA ARG A 106 6.04 1.43 -5.09
C ARG A 106 5.29 1.90 -6.33
N PRO A 107 4.91 3.19 -6.45
CA PRO A 107 5.24 4.36 -5.60
C PRO A 107 4.57 4.38 -4.21
N PRO A 108 5.09 5.14 -3.22
CA PRO A 108 4.45 5.34 -1.91
C PRO A 108 3.16 6.16 -2.02
N GLY A 109 2.33 6.13 -0.97
CA GLY A 109 1.08 6.90 -0.97
C GLY A 109 0.72 7.74 0.26
N HIS A 110 1.24 7.42 1.45
CA HIS A 110 0.73 7.98 2.71
C HIS A 110 0.86 9.51 2.90
N HIS A 111 1.63 10.22 2.07
CA HIS A 111 1.75 11.68 2.12
C HIS A 111 0.83 12.41 1.15
N ALA A 112 0.14 11.69 0.25
CA ALA A 112 -0.72 12.30 -0.75
C ALA A 112 -2.00 12.87 -0.12
N MET A 113 -2.37 14.06 -0.55
CA MET A 113 -3.56 14.79 -0.09
C MET A 113 -4.74 14.60 -1.06
N ARG A 114 -5.94 15.04 -0.66
CA ARG A 114 -7.15 15.02 -1.51
C ARG A 114 -6.91 15.70 -2.84
N SER A 115 -6.41 16.93 -2.81
CA SER A 115 -6.11 17.71 -4.00
C SER A 115 -4.67 17.46 -4.41
N VAL A 116 -4.49 16.87 -5.58
CA VAL A 116 -3.18 16.45 -6.10
C VAL A 116 -2.82 17.35 -7.27
N HIS A 117 -1.77 18.16 -7.08
CA HIS A 117 -1.14 18.95 -8.14
C HIS A 117 0.23 18.38 -8.56
N GLY A 118 0.70 17.35 -7.85
CA GLY A 118 2.03 16.78 -7.97
C GLY A 118 2.43 16.03 -6.69
N ALA A 119 3.63 15.44 -6.70
CA ALA A 119 4.14 14.63 -5.60
C ALA A 119 4.29 15.42 -4.29
N ARG A 120 3.92 14.81 -3.16
CA ARG A 120 4.31 15.27 -1.81
C ARG A 120 4.98 14.13 -1.08
N GLY A 121 6.23 14.32 -0.63
CA GLY A 121 7.00 13.24 0.00
C GLY A 121 7.01 11.97 -0.85
N PHE A 122 7.22 12.15 -2.17
CA PHE A 122 7.24 11.09 -3.19
C PHE A 122 5.89 10.42 -3.49
N CYS A 123 4.82 10.84 -2.84
CA CYS A 123 3.48 10.27 -3.02
C CYS A 123 2.63 11.16 -3.94
N ASN A 124 2.09 10.60 -5.02
CA ASN A 124 1.12 11.31 -5.87
C ASN A 124 -0.31 10.98 -5.46
N ILE A 125 -0.59 9.72 -5.11
CA ILE A 125 -1.90 9.26 -4.60
C ILE A 125 -1.73 8.46 -3.32
N ASN A 126 -2.76 8.45 -2.48
CA ASN A 126 -2.78 7.67 -1.26
C ASN A 126 -3.37 6.29 -1.56
N ILE A 127 -2.49 5.35 -1.88
CA ILE A 127 -2.84 3.97 -2.24
C ILE A 127 -3.60 3.23 -1.12
N GLU A 128 -3.30 3.54 0.14
CA GLU A 128 -4.00 3.00 1.31
C GLU A 128 -5.43 3.53 1.35
N ALA A 129 -5.62 4.82 1.13
CA ALA A 129 -6.95 5.44 1.08
C ALA A 129 -7.77 4.92 -0.11
N VAL A 130 -7.15 4.67 -1.27
CA VAL A 130 -7.80 4.05 -2.43
C VAL A 130 -8.30 2.64 -2.10
N MET A 131 -7.45 1.81 -1.48
CA MET A 131 -7.82 0.49 -1.01
C MET A 131 -8.99 0.55 -0.01
N VAL A 132 -8.89 1.36 1.04
CA VAL A 132 -9.93 1.53 2.06
C VAL A 132 -11.26 1.98 1.43
N GLU A 133 -11.22 2.90 0.49
CA GLU A 133 -12.43 3.39 -0.18
C GLU A 133 -13.08 2.34 -1.08
N GLN A 134 -12.30 1.51 -1.77
CA GLN A 134 -12.84 0.43 -2.59
C GLN A 134 -13.52 -0.63 -1.73
N GLU A 135 -12.84 -1.10 -0.68
CA GLU A 135 -13.34 -2.21 0.11
C GLU A 135 -14.47 -1.81 1.07
N LEU A 136 -14.52 -0.54 1.51
CA LEU A 136 -15.46 -0.10 2.55
C LEU A 136 -16.40 1.03 2.16
N GLY A 137 -16.14 1.74 1.05
CA GLY A 137 -16.93 2.92 0.65
C GLY A 137 -17.00 4.02 1.73
N MET A 138 -15.97 4.17 2.56
CA MET A 138 -15.99 5.03 3.75
C MET A 138 -15.76 6.52 3.49
N LEU A 139 -15.26 6.90 2.32
CA LEU A 139 -15.03 8.28 1.88
C LEU A 139 -16.21 8.87 1.11
N GLN A 140 -17.37 8.20 1.10
CA GLN A 140 -18.62 8.76 0.61
C GLN A 140 -18.87 10.13 1.29
N PHE A 141 -19.09 11.15 0.47
CA PHE A 141 -19.35 12.52 0.92
C PHE A 141 -20.74 12.60 1.58
N ASP A 142 -20.84 12.38 2.89
CA ASP A 142 -22.07 12.68 3.63
C ASP A 142 -22.18 14.20 3.83
N ARG A 143 -23.04 14.85 3.04
CA ARG A 143 -23.40 16.28 3.17
C ARG A 143 -24.03 16.62 4.53
N ARG A 144 -24.45 15.64 5.33
CA ARG A 144 -25.24 15.86 6.56
C ARG A 144 -24.44 15.89 7.85
N LYS A 145 -23.19 15.40 7.85
CA LYS A 145 -22.34 15.39 9.05
C LYS A 145 -21.16 16.30 8.78
N ASP A 146 -21.18 17.47 9.42
CA ASP A 146 -20.16 18.52 9.34
C ASP A 146 -18.80 18.11 9.99
N SER A 147 -18.46 16.82 9.91
CA SER A 147 -17.25 16.21 10.43
C SER A 147 -16.98 14.93 9.64
N ARG A 148 -15.99 14.99 8.73
CA ARG A 148 -15.52 13.83 7.97
C ARG A 148 -14.25 13.29 8.63
N TYR A 149 -14.22 12.00 8.94
CA TYR A 149 -12.94 11.29 9.16
C TYR A 149 -12.25 11.18 7.80
N PHE A 150 -11.51 12.22 7.46
CA PHE A 150 -10.86 12.33 6.17
C PHE A 150 -9.56 11.55 6.25
N CYS A 151 -9.46 10.40 5.57
CA CYS A 151 -8.26 9.55 5.49
C CYS A 151 -6.97 10.30 5.06
N GLN A 152 -7.09 11.58 4.66
CA GLN A 152 -6.01 12.45 4.19
C GLN A 152 -5.73 13.64 5.12
N SER A 153 -6.45 13.76 6.24
CA SER A 153 -6.02 14.56 7.39
C SER A 153 -4.99 13.77 8.22
N ARG A 154 -4.15 14.42 9.03
CA ARG A 154 -3.23 13.69 9.93
C ARG A 154 -3.97 12.65 10.77
N GLU A 155 -5.17 12.98 11.26
CA GLU A 155 -6.00 12.10 12.07
C GLU A 155 -6.60 10.95 11.26
N GLY A 156 -7.02 11.18 10.01
CA GLY A 156 -7.56 10.09 9.19
C GLY A 156 -6.52 9.20 8.52
N ILE A 157 -5.29 9.66 8.28
CA ILE A 157 -4.18 8.77 7.89
C ILE A 157 -3.94 7.78 9.03
N LEU A 158 -3.95 8.26 10.28
CA LEU A 158 -3.85 7.41 11.47
C LEU A 158 -5.06 6.50 11.62
N ASP A 159 -6.29 6.98 11.39
CA ASP A 159 -7.51 6.13 11.42
C ASP A 159 -7.49 5.04 10.35
N CYS A 160 -7.06 5.38 9.13
CA CYS A 160 -6.83 4.41 8.06
C CYS A 160 -5.76 3.39 8.46
N GLY A 161 -4.62 3.83 8.99
CA GLY A 161 -3.56 2.96 9.49
C GLY A 161 -4.02 2.02 10.61
N MET A 162 -4.83 2.51 11.57
CA MET A 162 -5.38 1.71 12.65
C MET A 162 -6.35 0.63 12.13
N ARG A 163 -7.25 0.97 11.20
CA ARG A 163 -8.20 0.00 10.62
C ARG A 163 -7.50 -1.02 9.72
N ILE A 164 -6.49 -0.59 8.98
CA ILE A 164 -5.60 -1.46 8.20
C ILE A 164 -4.92 -2.47 9.13
N ALA A 165 -4.41 -2.00 10.29
CA ALA A 165 -3.82 -2.87 11.29
C ALA A 165 -4.84 -3.84 11.94
N ASP A 166 -6.08 -3.40 12.20
CA ASP A 166 -7.15 -4.25 12.74
C ASP A 166 -7.49 -5.43 11.81
N TRP A 167 -7.28 -5.27 10.50
CA TRP A 167 -7.45 -6.35 9.51
C TRP A 167 -6.20 -7.22 9.33
N GLY A 168 -5.12 -6.94 10.06
CA GLY A 168 -3.84 -7.58 9.83
C GLY A 168 -3.24 -7.24 8.46
N LEU A 169 -3.58 -6.07 7.89
CA LEU A 169 -2.95 -5.57 6.68
C LEU A 169 -1.80 -4.65 7.03
N MET A 170 -0.70 -4.75 6.28
CA MET A 170 0.37 -3.77 6.33
C MET A 170 0.72 -3.32 4.91
N VAL A 171 0.63 -2.02 4.68
CA VAL A 171 1.09 -1.39 3.43
C VAL A 171 2.44 -0.75 3.71
N SER A 172 3.43 -1.03 2.87
CA SER A 172 4.74 -0.41 2.99
C SER A 172 5.29 -0.06 1.63
N SER A 173 5.73 1.20 1.52
CA SER A 173 6.58 1.64 0.43
C SER A 173 8.04 1.26 0.66
N TYR A 174 8.71 0.80 -0.39
CA TYR A 174 10.13 0.43 -0.36
C TYR A 174 10.99 1.60 0.17
N GLY A 175 11.71 1.35 1.28
CA GLY A 175 12.65 2.31 1.86
C GLY A 175 12.51 2.59 3.35
N PHE A 176 11.43 2.12 4.02
CA PHE A 176 11.22 2.33 5.47
C PHE A 176 11.20 1.04 6.31
N ILE A 177 10.95 -0.13 5.72
CA ILE A 177 11.01 -1.42 6.43
C ILE A 177 12.37 -2.07 6.19
N SER A 178 13.11 -2.37 7.27
CA SER A 178 14.26 -3.27 7.19
C SER A 178 13.79 -4.72 6.97
N TYR A 179 14.55 -5.55 6.25
CA TYR A 179 14.19 -6.96 6.00
C TYR A 179 13.99 -7.77 7.26
N PHE A 180 14.79 -7.49 8.29
CA PHE A 180 14.61 -8.09 9.60
C PHE A 180 13.19 -7.84 10.14
N ASN A 181 12.67 -6.64 9.90
CA ASN A 181 11.30 -6.27 10.23
C ASN A 181 10.28 -6.96 9.32
N LEU A 182 10.53 -7.13 8.01
CA LEU A 182 9.61 -7.85 7.11
C LEU A 182 9.49 -9.34 7.45
N LYS A 183 10.63 -10.05 7.54
CA LYS A 183 10.70 -11.48 7.84
C LYS A 183 10.08 -11.80 9.20
N SER A 184 10.36 -10.97 10.22
CA SER A 184 9.70 -11.10 11.53
C SER A 184 8.19 -10.79 11.47
N SER A 185 7.75 -9.80 10.68
CA SER A 185 6.32 -9.48 10.52
C SER A 185 5.54 -10.60 9.83
N ILE A 186 6.14 -11.30 8.87
CA ILE A 186 5.51 -12.44 8.19
C ILE A 186 5.44 -13.65 9.12
N VAL A 187 6.52 -13.91 9.87
CA VAL A 187 6.61 -15.10 10.74
C VAL A 187 5.75 -14.92 11.99
N ASN A 188 5.75 -13.72 12.57
CA ASN A 188 5.06 -13.38 13.81
C ASN A 188 4.29 -12.05 13.70
N PRO A 189 3.17 -12.03 12.96
CA PRO A 189 2.41 -10.80 12.71
C PRO A 189 1.82 -10.15 13.98
N LEU A 190 1.54 -10.93 15.04
CA LEU A 190 0.85 -10.47 16.25
C LEU A 190 1.57 -9.40 17.06
N GLU A 191 2.89 -9.23 16.93
CA GLU A 191 3.64 -8.21 17.69
C GLU A 191 3.60 -6.82 17.04
N ARG A 192 3.04 -6.70 15.82
CA ARG A 192 3.00 -5.44 15.05
C ARG A 192 1.61 -4.97 14.65
N PHE A 193 0.60 -5.84 14.74
CA PHE A 193 -0.82 -5.50 14.47
C PHE A 193 -1.61 -5.13 15.73
N VAL A 194 -0.94 -4.90 16.86
CA VAL A 194 -1.57 -4.43 18.09
C VAL A 194 -1.30 -2.93 18.21
N PRO A 195 -2.33 -2.08 18.40
CA PRO A 195 -2.17 -0.63 18.53
C PRO A 195 -1.28 -0.21 19.70
#